data_AF-A0A443S2H8-F1
#
_entry.id   AF-A0A443S2H8-F1
#
_cell.length_a   1.000
_cell.length_b   1.000
_cell.length_c   1.000
_cell.angle_alpha   90.00
_cell.angle_beta   90.00
_cell.angle_gamma   90.00
#
_symmetry.space_group_name_H-M   'P 1'
#
loop_
_entity.id
_entity.type
_entity.pdbx_description
1 polymer ?
#
loop_
_entity_poly.entity_id
_entity_poly.type
_entity_poly.pdbx_seq_one_letter_code
_entity_poly.pdbx_strand_id
1 'polypeptide(L)'
;MSLKPEKVDFDVIWTRLRHTIASVIILSKVDRQEWNERFSDVYKLCVACPEPLCDRLYNETRAFLNEHVINLCKTIVANAPNGELLVAYHQQWLVYKDGVNYMNKLYWYLNTQHVKKQKYSEADLSYGCVEVNEQLKKDTRSRKCLQSSCCSRVTSECESRMIADHLQFLHSQCKAMVLQNRRRDLQNMYKLLKPVEAGLPTLVKEVQEHITQIGLNAVTSLDGENIAQAFVENILDVHKENSQLIKDVFHCDQQFVGALDKACALVINHRSNPKQPCKSPELLARYCDSLLKKSSKGMNETEIDEKLTQSVTVFKYIDDKDVFQKFYSKMLAKRLIHTQSVSMDAEEAMINKLKQACGHEFTSKLHRMFTDIKLSDDLN
;
A
#
# COMPACT_ATOMS: atom_id res chain seq x y z
N MET A 1 -41.27 31.51 -11.09
CA MET A 1 -40.47 32.10 -9.99
C MET A 1 -39.79 33.35 -10.53
N SER A 2 -39.96 34.49 -9.85
CA SER A 2 -39.24 35.73 -10.19
C SER A 2 -37.76 35.56 -9.81
N LEU A 3 -36.84 35.87 -10.73
CA LEU A 3 -35.37 35.81 -10.50
C LEU A 3 -34.83 37.10 -9.85
N LYS A 4 -35.70 37.90 -9.23
CA LYS A 4 -35.30 39.17 -8.63
C LYS A 4 -34.81 38.95 -7.19
N PRO A 5 -33.79 39.70 -6.73
CA PRO A 5 -33.42 39.74 -5.33
C PRO A 5 -34.63 40.10 -4.46
N GLU A 6 -34.93 39.27 -3.47
CA GLU A 6 -36.05 39.44 -2.56
C GLU A 6 -35.55 39.38 -1.11
N LYS A 7 -36.30 40.02 -0.19
CA LYS A 7 -36.04 39.90 1.24
C LYS A 7 -36.55 38.52 1.70
N VAL A 8 -35.64 37.68 2.18
CA VAL A 8 -35.94 36.30 2.56
C VAL A 8 -35.65 36.06 4.03
N ASP A 9 -36.49 35.25 4.67
CA ASP A 9 -36.26 34.77 6.03
C ASP A 9 -35.35 33.55 5.98
N PHE A 10 -34.15 33.68 6.55
CA PHE A 10 -33.15 32.63 6.56
C PHE A 10 -33.64 31.39 7.31
N ASP A 11 -34.25 31.57 8.49
CA ASP A 11 -34.51 30.48 9.43
C ASP A 11 -35.64 29.57 8.91
N VAL A 12 -36.62 30.16 8.23
CA VAL A 12 -37.71 29.40 7.56
C VAL A 12 -37.17 28.56 6.40
N ILE A 13 -36.32 29.13 5.55
CA ILE A 13 -35.73 28.42 4.41
C ILE A 13 -34.74 27.35 4.90
N TRP A 14 -33.90 27.70 5.87
CA TRP A 14 -32.91 26.80 6.45
C TRP A 14 -33.56 25.58 7.12
N THR A 15 -34.67 25.74 7.83
CA THR A 15 -35.37 24.61 8.47
C THR A 15 -35.80 23.56 7.44
N ARG A 16 -36.36 24.00 6.32
CA ARG A 16 -36.81 23.10 5.23
C ARG A 16 -35.63 22.49 4.49
N LEU A 17 -34.59 23.30 4.23
CA LEU A 17 -33.37 22.86 3.57
C LEU A 17 -32.62 21.84 4.42
N ARG A 18 -32.48 22.06 5.73
CA ARG A 18 -31.86 21.16 6.71
C ARG A 18 -32.58 19.82 6.76
N HIS A 19 -33.91 19.80 6.75
CA HIS A 19 -34.69 18.57 6.69
C HIS A 19 -34.36 17.75 5.44
N THR A 20 -34.37 18.37 4.26
CA THR A 20 -34.03 17.68 3.02
C THR A 20 -32.56 17.21 3.01
N ILE A 21 -31.63 18.01 3.54
CA ILE A 21 -30.21 17.64 3.65
C ILE A 21 -30.02 16.42 4.57
N ALA A 22 -30.70 16.39 5.71
CA ALA A 22 -30.66 15.26 6.63
C ALA A 22 -31.17 13.97 5.97
N SER A 23 -32.16 14.07 5.09
CA SER A 23 -32.67 12.94 4.31
C SER A 23 -31.70 12.50 3.22
N VAL A 24 -31.06 13.45 2.53
CA VAL A 24 -30.14 13.19 1.40
C VAL A 24 -28.85 12.54 1.85
N ILE A 25 -28.30 12.96 3.00
CA ILE A 25 -27.00 12.50 3.48
C ILE A 25 -27.00 11.01 3.86
N ILE A 26 -28.16 10.47 4.23
CA ILE A 26 -28.37 9.05 4.54
C ILE A 26 -29.01 8.26 3.38
N LEU A 27 -29.11 8.86 2.19
CA LEU A 27 -29.76 8.28 1.00
C LEU A 27 -31.23 7.85 1.21
N SER A 28 -31.96 8.55 2.08
CA SER A 28 -33.39 8.31 2.25
C SER A 28 -34.22 8.92 1.10
N LYS A 29 -35.46 8.47 0.95
CA LYS A 29 -36.35 8.90 -0.13
C LYS A 29 -36.73 10.38 0.04
N VAL A 30 -36.40 11.20 -0.94
CA VAL A 30 -36.83 12.60 -1.04
C VAL A 30 -37.76 12.75 -2.24
N ASP A 31 -38.85 13.49 -2.06
CA ASP A 31 -39.76 13.77 -3.15
C ASP A 31 -39.10 14.67 -4.21
N ARG A 32 -39.39 14.40 -5.49
CA ARG A 32 -38.76 15.12 -6.61
C ARG A 32 -39.14 16.60 -6.64
N GLN A 33 -40.37 16.94 -6.26
CA GLN A 33 -40.81 18.33 -6.19
C GLN A 33 -40.07 19.05 -5.06
N GLU A 34 -40.01 18.45 -3.87
CA GLU A 34 -39.27 18.99 -2.73
C GLU A 34 -37.79 19.21 -3.10
N TRP A 35 -37.15 18.22 -3.72
CA TRP A 35 -35.77 18.31 -4.18
C TRP A 35 -35.53 19.48 -5.14
N ASN A 36 -36.41 19.68 -6.11
CA ASN A 36 -36.30 20.79 -7.07
C ASN A 36 -36.51 22.16 -6.39
N GLU A 37 -37.44 22.26 -5.44
CA GLU A 37 -37.69 23.47 -4.66
C GLU A 37 -36.46 23.89 -3.85
N ARG A 38 -35.72 22.92 -3.28
CA ARG A 38 -34.50 23.21 -2.51
C ARG A 38 -33.40 23.89 -3.32
N PHE A 39 -33.29 23.67 -4.64
CA PHE A 39 -32.37 24.45 -5.48
C PHE A 39 -32.75 25.92 -5.54
N SER A 40 -34.06 26.20 -5.61
CA SER A 40 -34.54 27.58 -5.57
C SER A 40 -34.31 28.21 -4.21
N ASP A 41 -34.42 27.45 -3.12
CA ASP A 41 -34.15 27.91 -1.77
C ASP A 41 -32.69 28.33 -1.60
N VAL A 42 -31.75 27.50 -2.07
CA VAL A 42 -30.31 27.84 -2.08
C VAL A 42 -30.06 29.09 -2.93
N TYR A 43 -30.67 29.21 -4.11
CA TYR A 43 -30.54 30.39 -4.97
C TYR A 43 -31.06 31.66 -4.27
N LYS A 44 -32.25 31.61 -3.67
CA LYS A 44 -32.87 32.74 -2.96
C LYS A 44 -32.01 33.23 -1.80
N LEU A 45 -31.41 32.32 -1.04
CA LEU A 45 -30.48 32.69 0.03
C LEU A 45 -29.20 33.35 -0.49
N CYS A 46 -28.70 32.89 -1.65
CA CYS A 46 -27.48 33.44 -2.24
C CYS A 46 -27.67 34.81 -2.92
N VAL A 47 -28.90 35.15 -3.31
CA VAL A 47 -29.27 36.42 -3.99
C VAL A 47 -30.15 37.29 -3.08
N ALA A 48 -30.16 37.00 -1.78
CA ALA A 48 -30.94 37.73 -0.78
C ALA A 48 -30.57 39.23 -0.73
N CYS A 49 -31.55 40.06 -0.40
CA CYS A 49 -31.40 41.51 -0.20
C CYS A 49 -31.75 41.86 1.25
N PRO A 50 -31.01 42.74 1.97
CA PRO A 50 -29.97 43.69 1.49
C PRO A 50 -28.57 43.11 1.29
N GLU A 51 -28.24 41.99 1.93
CA GLU A 51 -26.95 41.30 1.80
C GLU A 51 -27.13 39.82 1.49
N PRO A 52 -26.21 39.19 0.74
CA PRO A 52 -26.27 37.77 0.44
C PRO A 52 -26.02 36.95 1.71
N LEU A 53 -26.84 35.92 1.94
CA LEU A 53 -26.76 35.07 3.14
C LEU A 53 -25.88 33.83 2.94
N CYS A 54 -24.97 33.88 1.97
CA CYS A 54 -24.11 32.76 1.57
C CYS A 54 -23.21 32.26 2.72
N ASP A 55 -22.59 33.18 3.46
CA ASP A 55 -21.69 32.84 4.58
C ASP A 55 -22.44 32.13 5.71
N ARG A 56 -23.63 32.66 6.07
CA ARG A 56 -24.49 32.07 7.09
C ARG A 56 -24.95 30.67 6.67
N LEU A 57 -25.37 30.50 5.41
CA LEU A 57 -25.75 29.20 4.85
C LEU A 57 -24.59 28.18 4.91
N TYR A 58 -23.38 28.60 4.56
CA TYR A 58 -22.20 27.74 4.60
C TYR A 58 -21.87 27.30 6.03
N ASN A 59 -21.85 28.23 6.99
CA ASN A 59 -21.53 27.94 8.39
C ASN A 59 -22.55 27.01 9.05
N GLU A 60 -23.84 27.22 8.82
CA GLU A 60 -24.91 26.36 9.34
C GLU A 60 -24.85 24.95 8.72
N THR A 61 -24.57 24.85 7.42
CA THR A 61 -24.39 23.56 6.74
C THR A 61 -23.17 22.81 7.30
N ARG A 62 -22.08 23.53 7.56
CA ARG A 62 -20.87 22.96 8.18
C ARG A 62 -21.15 22.47 9.60
N ALA A 63 -21.86 23.25 10.42
CA ALA A 63 -22.22 22.86 11.78
C ALA A 63 -23.09 21.58 11.78
N PHE A 64 -24.08 21.50 10.89
CA PHE A 64 -24.91 20.31 10.72
C PHE A 64 -24.10 19.07 10.34
N LEU A 65 -23.18 19.18 9.37
CA LEU A 65 -22.33 18.06 8.94
C LEU A 65 -21.45 17.56 10.08
N ASN A 66 -20.85 18.48 10.85
CA ASN A 66 -20.03 18.11 12.01
C ASN A 66 -20.84 17.33 13.05
N GLU A 67 -22.03 17.82 13.40
CA GLU A 67 -22.92 17.14 14.34
C GLU A 67 -23.32 15.74 13.84
N HIS A 68 -23.63 15.62 12.55
CA HIS A 68 -24.01 14.36 11.91
C HIS A 68 -22.87 13.33 11.95
N VAL A 69 -21.64 13.73 11.59
CA VAL A 69 -20.47 12.84 11.62
C VAL A 69 -20.15 12.36 13.04
N ILE A 70 -20.24 13.25 14.03
CA ILE A 70 -20.05 12.89 15.45
C ILE A 70 -21.08 11.83 15.88
N ASN A 71 -22.35 12.00 15.50
CA ASN A 71 -23.41 11.06 15.84
C ASN A 71 -23.28 9.72 15.10
N LEU A 72 -22.87 9.74 13.83
CA LEU A 72 -22.53 8.52 13.08
C LEU A 72 -21.40 7.75 13.76
N CYS A 73 -20.33 8.43 14.17
CA CYS A 73 -19.21 7.80 14.86
C CYS A 73 -19.65 7.13 16.16
N LYS A 74 -20.44 7.82 16.99
CA LYS A 74 -21.03 7.24 18.22
C LYS A 74 -21.90 6.01 17.93
N THR A 75 -22.72 6.08 16.88
CA THR A 75 -23.62 4.99 16.49
C THR A 75 -22.86 3.76 16.00
N ILE A 76 -21.81 3.96 15.19
CA ILE A 76 -20.96 2.88 14.68
C ILE A 76 -20.18 2.21 15.81
N VAL A 77 -19.65 3.00 16.77
CA VAL A 77 -18.93 2.48 17.93
C VAL A 77 -19.86 1.73 18.90
N ALA A 78 -21.10 2.20 19.10
CA ALA A 78 -22.06 1.56 20.00
C ALA A 78 -22.68 0.27 19.43
N ASN A 79 -22.91 0.21 18.11
CA ASN A 79 -23.63 -0.90 17.47
C ASN A 79 -22.71 -1.97 16.86
N ALA A 80 -21.39 -1.77 16.84
CA ALA A 80 -20.47 -2.76 16.31
C ALA A 80 -20.01 -3.75 17.39
N PRO A 81 -20.41 -5.03 17.34
CA PRO A 81 -19.76 -6.07 18.14
C PRO A 81 -18.27 -6.18 17.77
N ASN A 82 -17.45 -6.60 18.74
CA ASN A 82 -16.00 -6.73 18.60
C ASN A 82 -15.63 -7.52 17.33
N GLY A 83 -15.14 -6.83 16.29
CA GLY A 83 -14.68 -7.42 15.04
C GLY A 83 -15.37 -6.93 13.77
N GLU A 84 -16.56 -6.30 13.85
CA GLU A 84 -17.30 -5.84 12.65
C GLU A 84 -17.27 -4.32 12.45
N LEU A 85 -16.58 -3.59 13.33
CA LEU A 85 -16.50 -2.13 13.32
C LEU A 85 -16.05 -1.57 11.97
N LEU A 86 -15.02 -2.17 11.34
CA LEU A 86 -14.50 -1.72 10.04
C LEU A 86 -15.50 -1.94 8.89
N VAL A 87 -16.27 -3.03 8.94
CA VAL A 87 -17.30 -3.33 7.93
C VAL A 87 -18.46 -2.34 8.06
N ALA A 88 -18.95 -2.13 9.28
CA ALA A 88 -19.99 -1.15 9.58
C ALA A 88 -19.54 0.26 9.19
N TYR A 89 -18.30 0.64 9.50
CA TYR A 89 -17.72 1.93 9.13
C TYR A 89 -17.65 2.12 7.62
N HIS A 90 -17.15 1.11 6.89
CA HIS A 90 -17.05 1.16 5.43
C HIS A 90 -18.42 1.26 4.76
N GLN A 91 -19.43 0.55 5.25
CA GLN A 91 -20.79 0.67 4.73
C GLN A 91 -21.38 2.07 4.94
N GLN A 92 -21.23 2.63 6.14
CA GLN A 92 -21.69 4.00 6.43
C GLN A 92 -20.94 5.04 5.60
N TRP A 93 -19.64 4.84 5.35
CA TRP A 93 -18.85 5.70 4.47
C TRP A 93 -19.38 5.73 3.03
N LEU A 94 -19.78 4.59 2.46
CA LEU A 94 -20.33 4.53 1.11
C LEU A 94 -21.64 5.34 1.00
N VAL A 95 -22.54 5.16 1.97
CA VAL A 95 -23.81 5.91 2.02
C VAL A 95 -23.54 7.41 2.14
N TYR A 96 -22.68 7.79 3.09
CA TYR A 96 -22.32 9.19 3.33
C TYR A 96 -21.67 9.84 2.11
N LYS A 97 -20.74 9.15 1.44
CA LYS A 97 -20.08 9.62 0.22
C LYS A 97 -21.08 9.94 -0.88
N ASP A 98 -22.05 9.06 -1.13
CA ASP A 98 -23.06 9.28 -2.15
C ASP A 98 -24.03 10.40 -1.76
N GLY A 99 -24.43 10.47 -0.48
CA GLY A 99 -25.24 11.56 0.06
C GLY A 99 -24.57 12.94 -0.12
N VAL A 100 -23.28 13.03 0.17
CA VAL A 100 -22.47 14.23 -0.03
C VAL A 100 -22.39 14.62 -1.51
N ASN A 101 -22.32 13.66 -2.44
CA ASN A 101 -22.35 13.95 -3.87
C ASN A 101 -23.68 14.59 -4.30
N TYR A 102 -24.81 14.17 -3.73
CA TYR A 102 -26.10 14.81 -3.96
C TYR A 102 -26.17 16.21 -3.33
N MET A 103 -25.68 16.38 -2.10
CA MET A 103 -25.56 17.70 -1.48
C MET A 103 -24.73 18.66 -2.32
N ASN A 104 -23.60 18.20 -2.88
CA ASN A 104 -22.76 19.02 -3.76
C ASN A 104 -23.52 19.52 -5.01
N LYS A 105 -24.43 18.71 -5.56
CA LYS A 105 -25.31 19.14 -6.65
C LYS A 105 -26.29 20.20 -6.17
N LEU A 106 -26.93 19.99 -5.01
CA LEU A 106 -27.88 20.93 -4.43
C LEU A 106 -27.25 22.32 -4.18
N TYR A 107 -26.01 22.33 -3.68
CA TYR A 107 -25.25 23.53 -3.38
C TYR A 107 -24.46 24.10 -4.57
N TRP A 108 -24.69 23.65 -5.80
CA TRP A 108 -23.91 24.08 -6.97
C TRP A 108 -23.82 25.61 -7.11
N TYR A 109 -24.93 26.32 -6.87
CA TYR A 109 -24.95 27.79 -6.95
C TYR A 109 -24.12 28.46 -5.85
N LEU A 110 -24.24 28.00 -4.60
CA LEU A 110 -23.42 28.47 -3.48
C LEU A 110 -21.92 28.20 -3.74
N ASN A 111 -21.60 26.99 -4.22
CA ASN A 111 -20.23 26.57 -4.52
C ASN A 111 -19.59 27.42 -5.63
N THR A 112 -20.38 27.84 -6.62
CA THR A 112 -19.89 28.66 -7.73
C THR A 112 -19.80 30.15 -7.39
N GLN A 113 -20.74 30.70 -6.63
CA GLN A 113 -20.78 32.14 -6.34
C GLN A 113 -19.97 32.57 -5.13
N HIS A 114 -19.83 31.69 -4.12
CA HIS A 114 -19.22 32.05 -2.84
C HIS A 114 -17.89 31.32 -2.62
N VAL A 115 -17.87 29.99 -2.76
CA VAL A 115 -16.68 29.17 -2.48
C VAL A 115 -15.56 29.38 -3.52
N LYS A 116 -15.90 29.65 -4.78
CA LYS A 116 -14.89 29.96 -5.82
C LYS A 116 -14.28 31.36 -5.70
N LYS A 117 -15.00 32.33 -5.13
CA LYS A 117 -14.51 33.72 -4.97
C LYS A 117 -13.55 33.89 -3.80
N GLN A 118 -13.45 32.91 -2.90
CA GLN A 118 -12.50 32.90 -1.78
C GLN A 118 -11.10 32.33 -2.14
N LYS A 119 -10.72 32.20 -3.42
CA LYS A 119 -9.33 31.84 -3.78
C LYS A 119 -8.42 33.06 -3.82
N TYR A 120 -7.44 33.06 -2.90
CA TYR A 120 -6.07 33.60 -2.92
C TYR A 120 -5.75 34.84 -3.76
N SER A 121 -5.13 35.83 -3.12
CA SER A 121 -4.51 37.00 -3.76
C SER A 121 -3.37 36.55 -4.69
N GLU A 122 -3.09 37.31 -5.76
CA GLU A 122 -1.88 37.11 -6.60
C GLU A 122 -0.58 37.05 -5.77
N ALA A 123 -0.57 37.70 -4.59
CA ALA A 123 0.55 37.63 -3.64
C ALA A 123 0.78 36.22 -3.07
N ASP A 124 -0.29 35.43 -2.88
CA ASP A 124 -0.20 34.06 -2.33
C ASP A 124 0.35 33.06 -3.36
N LEU A 125 0.12 33.32 -4.66
CA LEU A 125 0.62 32.51 -5.78
C LEU A 125 2.11 32.77 -6.08
N SER A 126 2.63 33.96 -5.73
CA SER A 126 4.00 34.34 -6.05
C SER A 126 5.05 33.86 -5.03
N TYR A 127 4.64 33.45 -3.82
CA TYR A 127 5.58 33.12 -2.73
C TYR A 127 5.40 31.74 -2.09
N GLY A 128 4.38 30.95 -2.47
CA GLY A 128 4.13 29.63 -1.89
C GLY A 128 4.08 28.50 -2.93
N CYS A 129 5.11 27.64 -2.93
CA CYS A 129 5.24 26.37 -3.66
C CYS A 129 5.71 26.44 -5.12
N VAL A 130 7.04 26.51 -5.23
CA VAL A 130 7.85 25.96 -6.32
C VAL A 130 7.67 24.42 -6.38
N GLU A 131 7.20 23.91 -7.53
CA GLU A 131 7.53 22.61 -8.19
C GLU A 131 7.16 21.29 -7.44
N VAL A 132 6.81 20.12 -8.02
CA VAL A 132 6.99 19.37 -9.29
C VAL A 132 5.80 18.36 -9.36
N ASN A 133 5.12 18.02 -10.46
CA ASN A 133 5.59 17.07 -11.49
C ASN A 133 4.62 16.99 -12.70
N GLU A 134 5.12 17.34 -13.88
CA GLU A 134 4.50 17.15 -15.18
C GLU A 134 4.69 15.71 -15.69
N GLN A 135 3.86 14.76 -15.26
CA GLN A 135 3.93 13.42 -15.87
C GLN A 135 2.60 12.67 -15.83
N LEU A 136 1.51 13.23 -16.36
CA LEU A 136 0.23 12.50 -16.54
C LEU A 136 -0.66 13.04 -17.69
N LYS A 137 -0.05 13.68 -18.70
CA LYS A 137 -0.73 14.10 -19.95
C LYS A 137 -0.57 13.07 -21.07
N LYS A 138 -0.94 11.82 -20.84
CA LYS A 138 -1.24 10.86 -21.93
C LYS A 138 -2.30 9.86 -21.47
N ASP A 139 -3.54 10.33 -21.35
CA ASP A 139 -4.70 9.49 -21.68
C ASP A 139 -5.94 10.36 -21.93
N THR A 140 -6.00 10.92 -23.14
CA THR A 140 -7.00 11.92 -23.53
C THR A 140 -7.91 11.34 -24.61
N ARG A 141 -8.87 10.48 -24.23
CA ARG A 141 -10.11 10.34 -25.03
C ARG A 141 -11.36 9.77 -24.35
N SER A 142 -11.34 9.43 -23.07
CA SER A 142 -12.53 8.92 -22.35
C SER A 142 -12.97 9.74 -21.12
N ARG A 143 -12.36 10.91 -20.87
CA ARG A 143 -12.76 11.85 -19.80
C ARG A 143 -13.61 13.03 -20.31
N LYS A 144 -14.73 12.76 -20.97
CA LYS A 144 -15.64 13.83 -21.45
C LYS A 144 -16.87 14.11 -20.61
N CYS A 145 -17.06 13.44 -19.48
CA CYS A 145 -18.00 13.87 -18.45
C CYS A 145 -17.38 13.65 -17.07
N LEU A 146 -17.47 14.68 -16.21
CA LEU A 146 -17.04 14.79 -14.79
C LEU A 146 -15.79 15.66 -14.57
N GLN A 147 -16.04 16.95 -14.33
CA GLN A 147 -15.06 17.93 -13.88
C GLN A 147 -14.51 17.59 -12.49
N SER A 148 -13.30 17.04 -12.52
CA SER A 148 -12.48 16.45 -11.46
C SER A 148 -11.99 17.38 -10.32
N SER A 149 -12.47 18.62 -10.17
CA SER A 149 -11.85 19.58 -9.23
C SER A 149 -12.70 20.01 -8.03
N CYS A 150 -14.00 19.71 -8.01
CA CYS A 150 -14.88 20.01 -6.86
C CYS A 150 -15.25 18.75 -6.05
N CYS A 151 -15.34 17.58 -6.71
CA CYS A 151 -15.48 16.27 -6.04
C CYS A 151 -14.32 15.96 -5.08
N SER A 152 -13.11 16.45 -5.36
CA SER A 152 -11.93 16.13 -4.52
C SER A 152 -11.96 16.84 -3.16
N ARG A 153 -12.46 18.08 -3.07
CA ARG A 153 -12.38 18.85 -1.80
C ARG A 153 -13.37 18.39 -0.74
N VAL A 154 -14.62 18.09 -1.10
CA VAL A 154 -15.61 17.62 -0.12
C VAL A 154 -15.29 16.18 0.29
N THR A 155 -14.89 15.34 -0.66
CA THR A 155 -14.41 13.98 -0.35
C THR A 155 -13.16 14.03 0.52
N SER A 156 -12.18 14.89 0.22
CA SER A 156 -10.96 15.07 1.02
C SER A 156 -11.23 15.67 2.40
N GLU A 157 -12.14 16.64 2.54
CA GLU A 157 -12.54 17.16 3.86
C GLU A 157 -13.28 16.08 4.67
N CYS A 158 -14.16 15.30 4.03
CA CYS A 158 -14.86 14.19 4.69
C CYS A 158 -13.89 13.05 5.09
N GLU A 159 -12.95 12.68 4.22
CA GLU A 159 -11.88 11.73 4.51
C GLU A 159 -10.98 12.24 5.64
N SER A 160 -10.64 13.54 5.64
CA SER A 160 -9.89 14.16 6.73
C SER A 160 -10.65 14.10 8.06
N ARG A 161 -11.93 14.52 8.09
CA ARG A 161 -12.75 14.51 9.33
C ARG A 161 -13.07 13.12 9.84
N MET A 162 -13.30 12.15 8.95
CA MET A 162 -13.67 10.79 9.34
C MET A 162 -12.45 9.90 9.61
N ILE A 163 -11.29 10.17 9.02
CA ILE A 163 -10.14 9.25 9.08
C ILE A 163 -8.94 9.94 9.74
N ALA A 164 -8.62 11.19 9.41
CA ALA A 164 -7.48 11.89 10.00
C ALA A 164 -7.73 12.24 11.48
N ASP A 165 -8.94 12.69 11.85
CA ASP A 165 -9.28 12.98 13.26
C ASP A 165 -9.31 11.70 14.14
N HIS A 166 -9.42 10.52 13.51
CA HIS A 166 -9.43 9.21 14.19
C HIS A 166 -8.18 8.36 13.88
N LEU A 167 -7.13 8.97 13.30
CA LEU A 167 -5.96 8.26 12.80
C LEU A 167 -5.24 7.49 13.90
N GLN A 168 -5.10 8.10 15.09
CA GLN A 168 -4.47 7.48 16.26
C GLN A 168 -5.19 6.20 16.69
N PHE A 169 -6.53 6.22 16.67
CA PHE A 169 -7.32 5.04 16.98
C PHE A 169 -7.13 3.96 15.92
N LEU A 170 -7.22 4.30 14.63
CA LEU A 170 -7.00 3.34 13.53
C LEU A 170 -5.59 2.73 13.58
N HIS A 171 -4.57 3.56 13.84
CA HIS A 171 -3.18 3.13 14.02
C HIS A 171 -3.01 2.19 15.22
N SER A 172 -3.72 2.42 16.33
CA SER A 172 -3.69 1.52 17.50
C SER A 172 -4.18 0.10 17.17
N GLN A 173 -5.06 -0.03 16.18
CA GLN A 173 -5.61 -1.33 15.76
C GLN A 173 -4.75 -2.04 14.71
N CYS A 174 -3.87 -1.32 13.99
CA CYS A 174 -3.00 -1.88 12.94
C CYS A 174 -2.20 -3.09 13.45
N LYS A 175 -1.54 -2.96 14.59
CA LYS A 175 -0.69 -4.02 15.17
C LYS A 175 -1.46 -5.32 15.40
N ALA A 176 -2.63 -5.24 16.04
CA ALA A 176 -3.44 -6.42 16.34
C ALA A 176 -3.96 -7.10 15.06
N MET A 177 -4.38 -6.34 14.05
CA MET A 177 -4.87 -6.88 12.78
C MET A 177 -3.77 -7.57 11.98
N VAL A 178 -2.57 -6.99 11.98
CA VAL A 178 -1.38 -7.57 11.32
C VAL A 178 -0.99 -8.87 12.02
N LEU A 179 -0.83 -8.86 13.35
CA LEU A 179 -0.45 -10.06 14.13
C LEU A 179 -1.43 -11.23 13.99
N GLN A 180 -2.73 -10.94 13.84
CA GLN A 180 -3.78 -11.96 13.71
C GLN A 180 -4.09 -12.31 12.25
N ASN A 181 -3.33 -11.78 11.28
CA ASN A 181 -3.50 -12.01 9.85
C ASN A 181 -4.94 -11.79 9.35
N ARG A 182 -5.63 -10.77 9.88
CA ARG A 182 -7.02 -10.46 9.51
C ARG A 182 -7.08 -9.79 8.14
N ARG A 183 -6.94 -10.58 7.07
CA ARG A 183 -6.81 -10.08 5.68
C ARG A 183 -7.92 -9.13 5.24
N ARG A 184 -9.18 -9.43 5.57
CA ARG A 184 -10.33 -8.57 5.24
C ARG A 184 -10.25 -7.21 5.93
N ASP A 185 -9.89 -7.20 7.21
CA ASP A 185 -9.77 -5.98 8.00
C ASP A 185 -8.58 -5.13 7.52
N LEU A 186 -7.45 -5.76 7.20
CA LEU A 186 -6.29 -5.08 6.60
C LEU A 186 -6.62 -4.47 5.24
N GLN A 187 -7.44 -5.15 4.42
CA GLN A 187 -7.87 -4.63 3.13
C GLN A 187 -8.75 -3.39 3.28
N ASN A 188 -9.66 -3.40 4.27
CA ASN A 188 -10.49 -2.24 4.58
C ASN A 188 -9.66 -1.10 5.17
N MET A 189 -8.73 -1.41 6.08
CA MET A 189 -7.81 -0.43 6.66
C MET A 189 -6.95 0.23 5.58
N TYR A 190 -6.42 -0.54 4.63
CA TYR A 190 -5.69 0.01 3.48
C TYR A 190 -6.53 0.96 2.64
N LYS A 191 -7.78 0.60 2.33
CA LYS A 191 -8.70 1.46 1.57
C LYS A 191 -9.03 2.76 2.31
N LEU A 192 -9.11 2.73 3.64
CA LEU A 192 -9.36 3.90 4.49
C LEU A 192 -8.12 4.79 4.60
N LEU A 193 -6.94 4.21 4.77
CA LEU A 193 -5.71 4.98 5.00
C LEU A 193 -5.07 5.52 3.71
N LYS A 194 -5.31 4.89 2.55
CA LYS A 194 -4.70 5.29 1.26
C LYS A 194 -5.00 6.73 0.82
N PRO A 195 -6.24 7.26 0.97
CA PRO A 195 -6.55 8.63 0.57
C PRO A 195 -5.98 9.70 1.52
N VAL A 196 -5.60 9.31 2.74
CA VAL A 196 -5.20 10.25 3.81
C VAL A 196 -3.69 10.44 3.83
N GLU A 197 -3.25 11.70 3.81
CA GLU A 197 -1.84 12.05 3.99
C GLU A 197 -1.33 11.55 5.35
N ALA A 198 -0.17 10.90 5.37
CA ALA A 198 0.37 10.20 6.54
C ALA A 198 -0.48 9.04 7.10
N GLY A 199 -1.47 8.54 6.34
CA GLY A 199 -2.29 7.40 6.77
C GLY A 199 -1.55 6.06 6.72
N LEU A 200 -0.93 5.75 5.58
CA LEU A 200 -0.25 4.48 5.32
C LEU A 200 1.06 4.21 6.11
N PRO A 201 1.93 5.20 6.41
CA PRO A 201 3.24 4.93 7.01
C PRO A 201 3.23 4.05 8.26
N THR A 202 2.28 4.26 9.17
CA THR A 202 2.16 3.42 10.38
C THR A 202 1.78 1.99 10.03
N LEU A 203 0.81 1.77 9.13
CA LEU A 203 0.43 0.42 8.71
C LEU A 203 1.58 -0.29 7.99
N VAL A 204 2.31 0.43 7.12
CA VAL A 204 3.50 -0.10 6.43
C VAL A 204 4.57 -0.52 7.44
N LYS A 205 4.82 0.30 8.46
CA LYS A 205 5.75 0.00 9.55
C LYS A 205 5.34 -1.26 10.33
N GLU A 206 4.08 -1.35 10.75
CA GLU A 206 3.58 -2.52 11.49
C GLU A 206 3.67 -3.81 10.67
N VAL A 207 3.37 -3.75 9.37
CA VAL A 207 3.55 -4.89 8.45
C VAL A 207 5.04 -5.26 8.32
N GLN A 208 5.94 -4.29 8.15
CA GLN A 208 7.39 -4.54 8.08
C GLN A 208 7.92 -5.22 9.36
N GLU A 209 7.55 -4.69 10.52
CA GLU A 209 7.96 -5.23 11.82
C GLU A 209 7.44 -6.65 12.01
N HIS A 210 6.17 -6.91 11.67
CA HIS A 210 5.60 -8.25 11.75
C HIS A 210 6.31 -9.26 10.86
N ILE A 211 6.56 -8.93 9.58
CA ILE A 211 7.29 -9.79 8.64
C ILE A 211 8.70 -10.07 9.18
N THR A 212 9.36 -9.05 9.74
CA THR A 212 10.69 -9.19 10.34
C THR A 212 10.66 -10.15 11.54
N GLN A 213 9.67 -10.04 12.43
CA GLN A 213 9.54 -10.94 13.59
C GLN A 213 9.25 -12.38 13.17
N ILE A 214 8.33 -12.60 12.21
CA ILE A 214 8.07 -13.94 11.66
C ILE A 214 9.35 -14.52 11.06
N GLY A 215 10.03 -13.73 10.21
CA GLY A 215 11.25 -14.15 9.53
C GLY A 215 12.37 -14.50 10.51
N LEU A 216 12.61 -13.66 11.53
CA LEU A 216 13.61 -13.93 12.57
C LEU A 216 13.28 -15.22 13.32
N ASN A 217 12.05 -15.39 13.79
CA ASN A 217 11.63 -16.60 14.51
C ASN A 217 11.82 -17.87 13.66
N ALA A 218 11.63 -17.78 12.35
CA ALA A 218 11.80 -18.88 11.42
C ALA A 218 13.27 -19.27 11.19
N VAL A 219 14.24 -18.39 11.44
CA VAL A 219 15.66 -18.62 11.15
C VAL A 219 16.56 -18.69 12.38
N THR A 220 16.18 -18.10 13.51
CA THR A 220 17.04 -18.05 14.71
C THR A 220 17.13 -19.37 15.48
N SER A 221 16.11 -20.21 15.36
CA SER A 221 15.99 -21.47 16.11
C SER A 221 16.49 -22.68 15.33
N LEU A 222 17.27 -22.48 14.26
CA LEU A 222 17.72 -23.56 13.39
C LEU A 222 19.03 -24.18 13.87
N ASP A 223 19.05 -25.50 13.97
CA ASP A 223 20.16 -26.33 14.40
C ASP A 223 20.20 -27.68 13.63
N GLY A 224 21.35 -28.38 13.71
CA GLY A 224 21.56 -29.67 13.05
C GLY A 224 22.20 -29.59 11.64
N GLU A 225 22.27 -30.74 10.96
CA GLU A 225 23.00 -30.89 9.69
C GLU A 225 22.31 -30.22 8.50
N ASN A 226 20.97 -30.12 8.52
CA ASN A 226 20.16 -29.55 7.44
C ASN A 226 19.92 -28.04 7.57
N ILE A 227 20.70 -27.35 8.41
CA ILE A 227 20.52 -25.92 8.73
C ILE A 227 20.51 -25.02 7.48
N ALA A 228 21.33 -25.33 6.46
CA ALA A 228 21.39 -24.56 5.23
C ALA A 228 20.09 -24.66 4.40
N GLN A 229 19.54 -25.87 4.29
CA GLN A 229 18.27 -26.08 3.60
C GLN A 229 17.12 -25.42 4.36
N ALA A 230 16.99 -25.70 5.66
CA ALA A 230 15.94 -25.12 6.49
C ALA A 230 15.99 -23.59 6.47
N PHE A 231 17.18 -22.99 6.51
CA PHE A 231 17.35 -21.55 6.43
C PHE A 231 16.79 -20.96 5.12
N VAL A 232 17.17 -21.53 3.97
CA VAL A 232 16.74 -20.99 2.67
C VAL A 232 15.26 -21.24 2.44
N GLU A 233 14.76 -22.44 2.73
CA GLU A 233 13.35 -22.81 2.54
C GLU A 233 12.43 -21.96 3.45
N ASN A 234 12.77 -21.79 4.73
CA ASN A 234 11.97 -20.95 5.64
C ASN A 234 11.89 -19.48 5.18
N ILE A 235 12.99 -18.91 4.69
CA ILE A 235 13.01 -17.53 4.18
C ILE A 235 12.16 -17.40 2.92
N LEU A 236 12.22 -18.40 2.04
CA LEU A 236 11.41 -18.43 0.82
C LEU A 236 9.92 -18.55 1.15
N ASP A 237 9.54 -19.36 2.14
CA ASP A 237 8.16 -19.49 2.58
C ASP A 237 7.65 -18.17 3.15
N VAL A 238 8.42 -17.53 4.05
CA VAL A 238 8.08 -16.20 4.60
C VAL A 238 7.94 -15.18 3.47
N HIS A 239 8.87 -15.14 2.51
CA HIS A 239 8.78 -14.22 1.38
C HIS A 239 7.56 -14.49 0.51
N LYS A 240 7.26 -15.75 0.20
CA LYS A 240 6.15 -16.16 -0.67
C LYS A 240 4.80 -15.86 -0.04
N GLU A 241 4.60 -16.20 1.23
CA GLU A 241 3.36 -15.94 1.95
C GLU A 241 3.07 -14.44 2.06
N ASN A 242 4.10 -13.65 2.39
CA ASN A 242 3.95 -12.20 2.53
C ASN A 242 3.84 -11.48 1.19
N SER A 243 4.50 -11.96 0.13
CA SER A 243 4.28 -11.48 -1.23
C SER A 243 2.83 -11.67 -1.66
N GLN A 244 2.26 -12.85 -1.36
CA GLN A 244 0.87 -13.15 -1.69
C GLN A 244 -0.10 -12.29 -0.86
N LEU A 245 0.18 -12.09 0.43
CA LEU A 245 -0.58 -11.16 1.28
C LEU A 245 -0.59 -9.74 0.69
N ILE A 246 0.57 -9.21 0.28
CA ILE A 246 0.70 -7.88 -0.31
C ILE A 246 -0.05 -7.77 -1.64
N LYS A 247 -0.01 -8.82 -2.46
CA LYS A 247 -0.75 -8.89 -3.71
C LYS A 247 -2.27 -8.85 -3.48
N ASP A 248 -2.77 -9.66 -2.56
CA ASP A 248 -4.21 -9.84 -2.34
C ASP A 248 -4.85 -8.69 -1.55
N VAL A 249 -4.15 -8.17 -0.55
CA VAL A 249 -4.68 -7.16 0.39
C VAL A 249 -4.32 -5.75 -0.03
N PHE A 250 -3.06 -5.53 -0.41
CA PHE A 250 -2.51 -4.20 -0.70
C PHE A 250 -2.34 -3.94 -2.20
N HIS A 251 -2.77 -4.85 -3.07
CA HIS A 251 -2.77 -4.69 -4.53
C HIS A 251 -1.39 -4.34 -5.11
N CYS A 252 -0.32 -4.93 -4.55
CA CYS A 252 1.07 -4.66 -4.94
C CYS A 252 1.51 -3.18 -4.78
N ASP A 253 0.95 -2.49 -3.78
CA ASP A 253 1.37 -1.14 -3.43
C ASP A 253 2.87 -1.08 -3.10
N GLN A 254 3.58 -0.15 -3.74
CA GLN A 254 5.05 -0.08 -3.70
C GLN A 254 5.59 0.18 -2.29
N GLN A 255 4.82 0.85 -1.41
CA GLN A 255 5.26 1.05 -0.02
C GLN A 255 5.30 -0.28 0.75
N PHE A 256 4.35 -1.18 0.49
CA PHE A 256 4.29 -2.50 1.11
C PHE A 256 5.28 -3.48 0.48
N VAL A 257 5.49 -3.41 -0.83
CA VAL A 257 6.56 -4.17 -1.50
C VAL A 257 7.93 -3.77 -0.94
N GLY A 258 8.20 -2.46 -0.82
CA GLY A 258 9.43 -1.96 -0.20
C GLY A 258 9.57 -2.33 1.27
N ALA A 259 8.46 -2.46 2.01
CA ALA A 259 8.47 -2.95 3.39
C ALA A 259 8.83 -4.45 3.47
N LEU A 260 8.30 -5.29 2.58
CA LEU A 260 8.70 -6.69 2.48
C LEU A 260 10.19 -6.81 2.15
N ASP A 261 10.68 -6.06 1.16
CA ASP A 261 12.10 -6.08 0.77
C ASP A 261 13.01 -5.69 1.93
N LYS A 262 12.66 -4.62 2.67
CA LYS A 262 13.38 -4.20 3.88
C LYS A 262 13.35 -5.26 4.97
N ALA A 263 12.18 -5.87 5.22
CA ALA A 263 12.05 -6.93 6.22
C ALA A 263 12.91 -8.15 5.86
N CYS A 264 12.85 -8.61 4.61
CA CYS A 264 13.70 -9.71 4.12
C CYS A 264 15.19 -9.39 4.26
N ALA A 265 15.63 -8.18 3.89
CA ALA A 265 17.02 -7.75 4.08
C ALA A 265 17.43 -7.75 5.56
N LEU A 266 16.57 -7.30 6.47
CA LEU A 266 16.85 -7.31 7.91
C LEU A 266 16.96 -8.73 8.48
N VAL A 267 16.08 -9.64 8.05
CA VAL A 267 16.08 -11.05 8.48
C VAL A 267 17.29 -11.79 7.93
N ILE A 268 17.55 -11.66 6.63
CA ILE A 268 18.65 -12.36 5.94
C ILE A 268 20.01 -11.90 6.45
N ASN A 269 20.18 -10.61 6.73
CA ASN A 269 21.45 -10.08 7.25
C ASN A 269 21.51 -10.03 8.79
N HIS A 270 20.58 -10.72 9.46
CA HIS A 270 20.56 -10.75 10.92
C HIS A 270 21.83 -11.43 11.49
N ARG A 271 22.39 -10.82 12.53
CA ARG A 271 23.57 -11.32 13.24
C ARG A 271 23.21 -11.47 14.72
N SER A 272 23.31 -12.68 15.26
CA SER A 272 23.06 -12.94 16.69
C SER A 272 24.02 -12.15 17.59
N ASN A 273 25.22 -11.85 17.10
CA ASN A 273 26.19 -10.96 17.74
C ASN A 273 26.78 -10.02 16.68
N PRO A 274 26.79 -8.69 16.90
CA PRO A 274 27.38 -7.72 15.96
C PRO A 274 28.84 -8.01 15.58
N LYS A 275 29.60 -8.66 16.47
CA LYS A 275 31.00 -9.03 16.24
C LYS A 275 31.17 -10.29 15.40
N GLN A 276 30.12 -11.09 15.22
CA GLN A 276 30.19 -12.30 14.40
C GLN A 276 29.86 -11.99 12.94
N PRO A 277 30.51 -12.68 11.99
CA PRO A 277 30.18 -12.56 10.57
C PRO A 277 28.76 -13.07 10.33
N CYS A 278 28.08 -12.49 9.34
CA CYS A 278 26.79 -12.98 8.87
C CYS A 278 26.97 -14.41 8.32
N LYS A 279 26.16 -15.37 8.79
CA LYS A 279 26.23 -16.77 8.36
C LYS A 279 25.46 -17.03 7.06
N SER A 280 24.50 -16.17 6.74
CA SER A 280 23.58 -16.31 5.60
C SER A 280 24.29 -16.51 4.24
N PRO A 281 25.38 -15.78 3.91
CA PRO A 281 26.15 -16.04 2.70
C PRO A 281 26.69 -17.48 2.61
N GLU A 282 27.19 -18.01 3.72
CA GLU A 282 27.71 -19.39 3.76
C GLU A 282 26.58 -20.41 3.67
N LEU A 283 25.47 -20.20 4.39
CA LEU A 283 24.31 -21.09 4.37
C LEU A 283 23.70 -21.18 2.97
N LEU A 284 23.53 -20.05 2.29
CA LEU A 284 23.02 -20.04 0.92
C LEU A 284 23.97 -20.76 -0.05
N ALA A 285 25.29 -20.55 0.07
CA ALA A 285 26.27 -21.25 -0.77
C ALA A 285 26.25 -22.77 -0.54
N ARG A 286 26.14 -23.22 0.73
CA ARG A 286 25.99 -24.63 1.09
C ARG A 286 24.70 -25.24 0.54
N TYR A 287 23.61 -24.50 0.55
CA TYR A 287 22.34 -24.96 0.00
C TYR A 287 22.44 -25.18 -1.52
N CYS A 288 22.94 -24.19 -2.27
CA CYS A 288 23.18 -24.34 -3.71
C CYS A 288 24.14 -25.51 -4.01
N ASP A 289 25.19 -25.70 -3.20
CA ASP A 289 26.12 -26.83 -3.32
C ASP A 289 25.42 -28.19 -3.12
N SER A 290 24.49 -28.30 -2.16
CA SER A 290 23.74 -29.54 -1.95
C SER A 290 22.82 -29.88 -3.12
N LEU A 291 22.18 -28.88 -3.74
CA LEU A 291 21.30 -29.06 -4.91
C LEU A 291 22.08 -29.52 -6.16
N LEU A 292 23.28 -28.97 -6.35
CA LEU A 292 24.12 -29.20 -7.53
C LEU A 292 25.02 -30.45 -7.42
N LYS A 293 24.97 -31.20 -6.32
CA LYS A 293 25.76 -32.44 -6.14
C LYS A 293 25.01 -33.66 -6.64
N LYS A 294 25.72 -34.63 -7.22
CA LYS A 294 25.18 -35.97 -7.61
C LYS A 294 24.48 -36.72 -6.48
N SER A 295 24.77 -36.39 -5.22
CA SER A 295 24.14 -36.98 -4.05
C SER A 295 22.72 -36.44 -3.76
N SER A 296 22.21 -35.46 -4.51
CA SER A 296 20.84 -34.91 -4.40
C SER A 296 19.76 -35.89 -4.91
N LYS A 297 19.87 -37.16 -4.54
CA LYS A 297 18.99 -38.24 -5.00
C LYS A 297 17.53 -37.91 -4.69
N GLY A 298 16.70 -37.83 -5.73
CA GLY A 298 15.25 -37.67 -5.62
C GLY A 298 14.67 -36.43 -6.29
N MET A 299 15.51 -35.47 -6.71
CA MET A 299 15.07 -34.28 -7.45
C MET A 299 15.31 -34.42 -8.95
N ASN A 300 14.36 -33.96 -9.76
CA ASN A 300 14.56 -33.82 -11.21
C ASN A 300 15.24 -32.48 -11.55
N GLU A 301 15.72 -32.34 -12.80
CA GLU A 301 16.44 -31.13 -13.25
C GLU A 301 15.57 -29.86 -13.15
N THR A 302 14.27 -29.97 -13.40
CA THR A 302 13.32 -28.84 -13.33
C THR A 302 13.17 -28.32 -11.90
N GLU A 303 13.00 -29.22 -10.93
CA GLU A 303 12.92 -28.87 -9.51
C GLU A 303 14.22 -28.24 -9.01
N ILE A 304 15.37 -28.71 -9.48
CA ILE A 304 16.67 -28.11 -9.17
C ILE A 304 16.73 -26.69 -9.72
N ASP A 305 16.37 -26.45 -10.99
CA ASP A 305 16.40 -25.10 -11.58
C ASP A 305 15.43 -24.13 -10.88
N GLU A 306 14.24 -24.61 -10.50
CA GLU A 306 13.27 -23.82 -9.73
C GLU A 306 13.84 -23.42 -8.36
N LYS A 307 14.41 -24.37 -7.61
CA LYS A 307 15.03 -24.08 -6.30
C LYS A 307 16.24 -23.16 -6.43
N LEU A 308 17.05 -23.28 -7.49
CA LEU A 308 18.16 -22.37 -7.76
C LEU A 308 17.66 -20.96 -8.12
N THR A 309 16.59 -20.86 -8.90
CA THR A 309 15.94 -19.57 -9.21
C THR A 309 15.41 -18.89 -7.95
N GLN A 310 14.79 -19.65 -7.05
CA GLN A 310 14.35 -19.15 -5.74
C GLN A 310 15.53 -18.76 -4.86
N SER A 311 16.63 -19.51 -4.86
CA SER A 311 17.86 -19.18 -4.12
C SER A 311 18.43 -17.83 -4.54
N VAL A 312 18.26 -17.43 -5.80
CA VAL A 312 18.67 -16.09 -6.29
C VAL A 312 17.80 -14.98 -5.67
N THR A 313 16.53 -15.25 -5.34
CA THR A 313 15.69 -14.30 -4.59
C THR A 313 16.28 -14.02 -3.21
N VAL A 314 16.72 -15.06 -2.49
CA VAL A 314 17.41 -14.88 -1.19
C VAL A 314 18.73 -14.14 -1.37
N PHE A 315 19.50 -14.50 -2.41
CA PHE A 315 20.78 -13.86 -2.72
C PHE A 315 20.69 -12.35 -2.93
N LYS A 316 19.60 -11.85 -3.54
CA LYS A 316 19.39 -10.41 -3.79
C LYS A 316 19.47 -9.59 -2.50
N TYR A 317 18.97 -10.14 -1.40
CA TYR A 317 18.92 -9.48 -0.09
C TYR A 317 20.20 -9.65 0.74
N ILE A 318 21.19 -10.44 0.30
CA ILE A 318 22.45 -10.60 1.02
C ILE A 318 23.33 -9.35 0.83
N ASP A 319 23.83 -8.79 1.94
CA ASP A 319 24.76 -7.65 1.91
C ASP A 319 26.20 -8.11 1.59
N ASP A 320 26.68 -9.11 2.33
CA ASP A 320 28.05 -9.64 2.26
C ASP A 320 28.24 -10.61 1.06
N LYS A 321 28.03 -10.12 -0.17
CA LYS A 321 28.05 -10.92 -1.42
C LYS A 321 29.43 -11.48 -1.76
N ASP A 322 30.49 -10.80 -1.36
CA ASP A 322 31.89 -11.25 -1.48
C ASP A 322 32.17 -12.50 -0.62
N VAL A 323 31.58 -12.57 0.58
CA VAL A 323 31.64 -13.75 1.44
C VAL A 323 30.93 -14.92 0.77
N PHE A 324 29.72 -14.71 0.21
CA PHE A 324 29.02 -15.72 -0.59
C PHE A 324 29.90 -16.20 -1.75
N GLN A 325 30.48 -15.27 -2.52
CA GLN A 325 31.33 -15.60 -3.66
C GLN A 325 32.52 -16.48 -3.27
N LYS A 326 33.16 -16.21 -2.12
CA LYS A 326 34.29 -17.00 -1.61
C LYS A 326 33.89 -18.43 -1.27
N PHE A 327 32.77 -18.62 -0.56
CA PHE A 327 32.27 -19.96 -0.24
C PHE A 327 31.80 -20.70 -1.48
N TYR A 328 31.03 -20.04 -2.35
CA TYR A 328 30.52 -20.63 -3.59
C TYR A 328 31.64 -21.05 -4.52
N SER A 329 32.66 -20.20 -4.73
CA SER A 329 33.83 -20.53 -5.58
C SER A 329 34.58 -21.75 -5.06
N LYS A 330 34.79 -21.85 -3.75
CA LYS A 330 35.45 -23.00 -3.13
C LYS A 330 34.65 -24.30 -3.32
N MET A 331 33.33 -24.22 -3.22
CA MET A 331 32.44 -25.36 -3.41
C MET A 331 32.37 -25.79 -4.87
N LEU A 332 32.22 -24.83 -5.80
CA LEU A 332 32.28 -25.08 -7.24
C LEU A 332 33.60 -25.75 -7.63
N ALA A 333 34.75 -25.24 -7.17
CA ALA A 333 36.06 -25.84 -7.43
C ALA A 333 36.10 -27.32 -7.04
N LYS A 334 35.62 -27.64 -5.83
CA LYS A 334 35.56 -29.02 -5.35
C LYS A 334 34.65 -29.89 -6.21
N ARG A 335 33.46 -29.39 -6.59
CA ARG A 335 32.53 -30.14 -7.43
C ARG A 335 33.08 -30.43 -8.80
N LEU A 336 33.76 -29.46 -9.42
CA LEU A 336 34.40 -29.62 -10.72
C LEU A 336 35.57 -30.60 -10.66
N ILE A 337 36.52 -30.43 -9.72
CA ILE A 337 37.72 -31.28 -9.61
C ILE A 337 37.38 -32.73 -9.30
N HIS A 338 36.39 -32.98 -8.43
CA HIS A 338 36.00 -34.33 -8.03
C HIS A 338 34.84 -34.89 -8.85
N THR A 339 34.43 -34.19 -9.91
CA THR A 339 33.32 -34.59 -10.79
C THR A 339 32.04 -34.91 -10.00
N GLN A 340 31.72 -34.09 -9.00
CA GLN A 340 30.57 -34.25 -8.10
C GLN A 340 29.34 -33.46 -8.56
N SER A 341 29.44 -32.63 -9.61
CA SER A 341 28.31 -31.88 -10.16
C SER A 341 27.26 -32.82 -10.76
N VAL A 342 25.99 -32.53 -10.51
CA VAL A 342 24.84 -33.29 -11.03
C VAL A 342 24.74 -33.18 -12.55
N SER A 343 24.93 -31.97 -13.08
CA SER A 343 24.92 -31.64 -14.50
C SER A 343 25.76 -30.39 -14.73
N MET A 344 26.55 -30.38 -15.81
CA MET A 344 27.32 -29.20 -16.20
C MET A 344 26.41 -28.06 -16.67
N ASP A 345 25.30 -28.38 -17.31
CA ASP A 345 24.32 -27.38 -17.77
C ASP A 345 23.68 -26.66 -16.57
N ALA A 346 23.41 -27.38 -15.49
CA ALA A 346 22.87 -26.81 -14.25
C ALA A 346 23.88 -25.84 -13.57
N GLU A 347 25.17 -26.17 -13.60
CA GLU A 347 26.23 -25.28 -13.08
C GLU A 347 26.32 -24.00 -13.92
N GLU A 348 26.32 -24.13 -15.26
CA GLU A 348 26.33 -22.98 -16.18
C GLU A 348 25.10 -22.09 -16.00
N ALA A 349 23.91 -22.70 -15.89
CA ALA A 349 22.66 -21.99 -15.62
C ALA A 349 22.73 -21.21 -14.31
N MET A 350 23.24 -21.81 -13.23
CA MET A 350 23.37 -21.13 -11.93
C MET A 350 24.35 -19.94 -12.00
N ILE A 351 25.50 -20.11 -12.66
CA ILE A 351 26.46 -19.01 -12.86
C ILE A 351 25.81 -17.87 -13.67
N ASN A 352 25.02 -18.19 -14.70
CA ASN A 352 24.29 -17.20 -15.49
C ASN A 352 23.23 -16.45 -14.66
N LYS A 353 22.49 -17.14 -13.77
CA LYS A 353 21.55 -16.48 -12.85
C LYS A 353 22.26 -15.52 -11.88
N LEU A 354 23.42 -15.91 -11.34
CA LEU A 354 24.25 -15.02 -10.51
C LEU A 354 24.78 -13.81 -11.31
N LYS A 355 25.15 -14.01 -12.58
CA LYS A 355 25.60 -12.94 -13.48
C LYS A 355 24.49 -11.92 -13.74
N GLN A 356 23.26 -12.37 -13.94
CA GLN A 356 22.11 -11.47 -14.09
C GLN A 356 21.84 -10.66 -12.81
N ALA A 357 22.05 -11.27 -11.63
CA ALA A 357 21.80 -10.60 -10.35
C ALA A 357 22.91 -9.63 -9.91
N CYS A 358 24.17 -9.87 -10.24
CA CYS A 358 25.32 -9.10 -9.72
C CYS A 358 26.31 -8.62 -10.78
N GLY A 359 26.06 -8.90 -12.05
CA GLY A 359 26.90 -8.45 -13.17
C GLY A 359 28.07 -9.39 -13.49
N HIS A 360 28.76 -9.05 -14.58
CA HIS A 360 29.82 -9.87 -15.15
C HIS A 360 31.04 -10.02 -14.22
N GLU A 361 31.51 -8.91 -13.62
CA GLU A 361 32.71 -8.90 -12.78
C GLU A 361 32.62 -9.90 -11.62
N PHE A 362 31.45 -9.98 -10.98
CA PHE A 362 31.17 -10.93 -9.89
C PHE A 362 31.33 -12.40 -10.32
N THR A 363 30.93 -12.74 -11.54
CA THR A 363 30.95 -14.14 -12.03
C THR A 363 32.16 -14.49 -12.89
N SER A 364 33.04 -13.54 -13.19
CA SER A 364 34.18 -13.70 -14.11
C SER A 364 35.08 -14.89 -13.75
N LYS A 365 35.43 -15.03 -12.47
CA LYS A 365 36.26 -16.15 -11.97
C LYS A 365 35.53 -17.48 -12.05
N LEU A 366 34.22 -17.51 -11.77
CA LEU A 366 33.40 -18.72 -11.84
C LEU A 366 33.28 -19.22 -13.29
N HIS A 367 33.04 -18.31 -14.24
CA HIS A 367 33.04 -18.63 -15.68
C HIS A 367 34.40 -19.19 -16.11
N ARG A 368 35.50 -18.54 -15.72
CA ARG A 368 36.85 -19.00 -16.08
C ARG A 368 37.13 -20.41 -15.58
N MET A 369 36.82 -20.70 -14.31
CA MET A 369 36.95 -22.06 -13.76
C MET A 369 36.15 -23.09 -14.55
N PHE A 370 34.95 -22.71 -15.00
CA PHE A 370 34.07 -23.60 -15.76
C PHE A 370 34.57 -23.83 -17.20
N THR A 371 35.07 -22.79 -17.86
CA THR A 371 35.68 -22.88 -19.19
C THR A 371 36.98 -23.69 -19.17
N ASP A 372 37.82 -23.52 -18.15
CA ASP A 372 39.09 -24.25 -18.02
C ASP A 372 38.87 -25.77 -17.92
N ILE A 373 37.79 -26.22 -17.25
CA ILE A 373 37.42 -27.65 -17.18
C ILE A 373 36.95 -28.16 -18.54
N LYS A 374 36.08 -27.43 -19.25
CA LYS A 374 35.62 -27.82 -20.60
C LYS A 374 36.81 -27.95 -21.56
N LEU A 375 37.73 -26.99 -21.54
CA LEU A 375 38.95 -27.03 -22.37
C LEU A 375 39.88 -28.17 -21.98
N SER A 376 39.96 -28.53 -20.70
CA SER A 376 40.76 -29.67 -20.25
C SER A 376 40.20 -31.00 -20.74
N ASP A 377 38.88 -31.13 -20.90
CA ASP A 377 38.25 -32.32 -21.47
C ASP A 377 38.48 -32.40 -22.99
N ASP A 378 38.53 -31.26 -23.69
CA ASP A 378 38.81 -31.21 -25.14
C ASP A 378 40.28 -31.49 -25.50
N LEU A 379 41.20 -31.23 -24.56
CA LEU A 379 42.65 -31.39 -24.76
C LEU A 379 43.18 -32.79 -24.37
N ASN A 380 42.40 -33.58 -23.62
CA ASN A 380 42.71 -34.95 -23.21
C ASN A 380 41.99 -35.96 -24.10
#